data_AF-A0A2G9XL47-F1
#
_entry.id   AF-A0A2G9XL47-F1
#
_cell.length_a   1.000
_cell.length_b   1.000
_cell.length_c   1.000
_cell.angle_alpha   90.00
_cell.angle_beta   90.00
_cell.angle_gamma   90.00
#
_symmetry.space_group_name_H-M   'P 1'
#
loop_
_entity.id
_entity.type
_entity.pdbx_description
1 polymer ?
#
loop_
_entity_poly.entity_id
_entity_poly.type
_entity_poly.pdbx_seq_one_letter_code
_entity_poly.pdbx_strand_id
1 'polypeptide(L)'
;MAGKYHVFEGGEGLKILPYHRYRFIIRVKGYERAWHCFDLQVQGLRPEEAAHYQEAFGKKITHLFSFRDTEQVHTYLGILKEDSPEKTVFETPEGREFEFRPLFPEREKSAETKGE
;
A
#
# COMPACT_ATOMS: atom_id res chain seq x y z
N MET A 1 3.12 4.46 25.73
CA MET A 1 1.90 3.71 25.40
C MET A 1 2.13 3.03 24.05
N ALA A 2 2.34 1.71 24.04
CA ALA A 2 2.55 0.97 22.80
C ALA A 2 1.18 0.69 22.18
N GLY A 3 0.85 1.38 21.08
CA GLY A 3 -0.33 1.07 20.29
C GLY A 3 -0.23 -0.37 19.81
N LYS A 4 -1.24 -1.19 20.12
CA LYS A 4 -1.40 -2.52 19.53
C LYS A 4 -1.66 -2.33 18.04
N TYR A 5 -0.64 -2.53 17.22
CA TYR A 5 -0.85 -2.68 15.78
C TYR A 5 -1.51 -4.03 15.56
N HIS A 6 -2.79 -4.00 15.22
CA HIS A 6 -3.47 -5.18 14.71
C HIS A 6 -2.93 -5.42 13.29
N VAL A 7 -2.05 -6.42 13.15
CA VAL A 7 -1.70 -6.99 11.85
C VAL A 7 -2.94 -7.72 11.37
N PHE A 8 -3.73 -7.07 10.53
CA PHE A 8 -4.76 -7.77 9.76
C PHE A 8 -4.09 -8.40 8.56
N GLU A 9 -4.03 -9.73 8.55
CA GLU A 9 -3.73 -10.49 7.34
C GLU A 9 -4.81 -10.17 6.30
N GLY A 10 -4.35 -9.59 5.18
CA GLY A 10 -5.06 -9.48 3.90
C GLY A 10 -6.59 -9.39 3.95
N GLY A 11 -7.12 -8.17 4.01
CA GLY A 11 -8.42 -7.92 3.38
C GLY A 11 -8.31 -8.30 1.89
N GLU A 12 -9.28 -9.07 1.40
CA GLU A 12 -9.29 -9.76 0.11
C GLU A 12 -8.44 -9.09 -1.00
N GLY A 13 -7.35 -9.77 -1.40
CA GLY A 13 -6.77 -9.68 -2.75
C GLY A 13 -5.60 -8.73 -2.99
N LEU A 14 -5.18 -7.89 -2.04
CA LEU A 14 -4.04 -6.98 -2.27
C LEU A 14 -2.71 -7.73 -2.38
N LYS A 15 -1.96 -7.48 -3.45
CA LYS A 15 -0.68 -8.17 -3.75
C LYS A 15 0.52 -7.57 -3.01
N ILE A 16 0.31 -7.22 -1.74
CA ILE A 16 1.32 -6.62 -0.88
C ILE A 16 2.01 -7.72 -0.08
N LEU A 17 3.31 -7.83 -0.30
CA LEU A 17 4.22 -8.71 0.42
C LEU A 17 4.49 -8.15 1.83
N PRO A 18 4.12 -8.87 2.90
CA PRO A 18 4.41 -8.45 4.27
C PRO A 18 5.92 -8.48 4.54
N TYR A 19 6.40 -7.60 5.44
CA TYR A 19 7.81 -7.50 5.84
C TYR A 19 8.81 -7.27 4.70
N HIS A 20 8.33 -6.75 3.57
CA HIS A 20 9.13 -6.58 2.37
C HIS A 20 9.68 -5.16 2.21
N ARG A 21 10.77 -5.04 1.45
CA ARG A 21 11.28 -3.74 1.02
C ARG A 21 10.64 -3.33 -0.30
N TYR A 22 10.18 -2.10 -0.34
CA TYR A 22 9.59 -1.49 -1.52
C TYR A 22 10.43 -0.31 -1.98
N ARG A 23 10.51 -0.11 -3.29
CA ARG A 23 10.72 1.21 -3.85
C ARG A 23 9.37 1.91 -3.85
N PHE A 24 9.26 3.06 -3.20
CA PHE A 24 8.07 3.89 -3.34
C PHE A 24 8.36 5.15 -4.14
N ILE A 25 7.37 5.58 -4.91
CA ILE A 25 7.44 6.75 -5.77
C ILE A 25 6.25 7.64 -5.41
N ILE A 26 6.53 8.89 -5.06
CA ILE A 26 5.50 9.90 -4.81
C ILE A 26 5.42 10.82 -6.03
N ARG A 27 4.21 11.02 -6.55
CA ARG A 27 3.93 12.00 -7.61
C ARG A 27 2.97 13.07 -7.13
N VAL A 28 3.34 14.34 -7.34
CA VAL A 28 2.52 15.50 -7.00
C VAL A 28 2.73 16.61 -8.04
N LYS A 29 1.67 17.02 -8.75
CA LYS A 29 1.68 18.19 -9.66
C LYS A 29 2.87 18.23 -10.63
N GLY A 30 3.21 17.09 -11.23
CA GLY A 30 4.33 16.96 -12.18
C GLY A 30 5.71 16.77 -11.56
N TYR A 31 5.81 16.77 -10.22
CA TYR A 31 7.01 16.36 -9.51
C TYR A 31 6.95 14.87 -9.16
N GLU A 32 8.06 14.16 -9.37
CA GLU A 32 8.25 12.78 -8.98
C GLU A 32 9.46 12.66 -8.07
N ARG A 33 9.33 11.88 -6.99
CA ARG A 33 10.48 11.51 -6.15
C ARG A 33 10.36 10.07 -5.70
N ALA A 34 11.49 9.36 -5.72
CA ALA A 34 11.56 7.94 -5.39
C ALA A 34 12.46 7.69 -4.16
N TRP A 35 12.07 6.71 -3.35
CA TRP A 35 12.78 6.27 -2.15
C TRP A 35 12.54 4.79 -1.89
N HIS A 36 13.07 4.31 -0.77
CA HIS A 36 12.77 2.99 -0.24
C HIS A 36 11.94 3.09 1.03
N CYS A 37 10.98 2.18 1.17
CA CYS A 37 10.27 1.94 2.41
C CYS A 37 10.25 0.45 2.73
N PHE A 38 9.83 0.14 3.94
CA PHE A 38 9.65 -1.19 4.44
C PHE A 38 8.39 -1.24 5.30
N ASP A 39 7.93 -2.46 5.59
CA ASP A 39 6.74 -2.71 6.39
C ASP A 39 5.51 -1.97 5.86
N LEU A 40 5.29 -2.01 4.53
CA LEU A 40 4.06 -1.50 3.93
C LEU A 40 2.87 -2.31 4.46
N GLN A 41 1.96 -1.62 5.14
CA GLN A 41 0.72 -2.17 5.64
C GLN A 41 -0.43 -1.44 4.98
N VAL A 42 -1.45 -2.20 4.56
CA VAL A 42 -2.66 -1.64 3.96
C VAL A 42 -3.87 -2.28 4.60
N GLN A 43 -4.80 -1.44 4.98
CA GLN A 43 -6.06 -1.81 5.60
C GLN A 43 -7.20 -1.26 4.76
N GLY A 44 -8.08 -2.15 4.29
CA GLY A 44 -9.36 -1.75 3.71
C GLY A 44 -10.24 -1.10 4.77
N LEU A 45 -10.85 0.04 4.43
CA LEU A 45 -11.77 0.73 5.32
C LEU A 45 -13.10 -0.01 5.39
N ARG A 46 -13.71 -0.04 6.58
CA ARG A 46 -15.08 -0.52 6.73
C ARG A 46 -16.05 0.46 6.03
N PRO A 47 -17.24 0.00 5.58
CA PRO A 47 -18.20 0.87 4.90
C PRO A 47 -18.53 2.15 5.68
N GLU A 48 -18.66 2.06 7.01
CA GLU A 48 -18.92 3.21 7.89
C GLU A 48 -17.77 4.21 7.91
N GLU A 49 -16.51 3.72 7.96
CA GLU A 49 -15.31 4.56 7.92
C GLU A 49 -15.15 5.23 6.55
N ALA A 50 -15.36 4.45 5.48
CA ALA A 50 -15.31 4.95 4.12
C ALA A 50 -16.38 6.03 3.87
N ALA A 51 -17.60 5.84 4.37
CA ALA A 51 -18.68 6.83 4.28
C ALA A 51 -18.30 8.14 5.01
N HIS A 52 -17.79 8.03 6.24
CA HIS A 52 -17.34 9.20 7.00
C HIS A 52 -16.26 10.00 6.25
N TYR A 53 -15.26 9.33 5.69
CA TYR A 53 -14.22 10.01 4.92
C TYR A 53 -14.74 10.54 3.57
N GLN A 54 -15.70 9.86 2.95
CA GLN A 54 -16.33 10.36 1.74
C GLN A 54 -17.09 11.66 1.99
N GLU A 55 -17.78 11.80 3.12
CA GLU A 55 -18.42 13.06 3.52
C GLU A 55 -17.38 14.16 3.76
N ALA A 56 -16.27 13.85 4.44
CA ALA A 56 -15.24 14.83 4.78
C ALA A 56 -14.45 15.33 3.57
N PHE A 57 -14.12 14.44 2.61
CA PHE A 57 -13.23 14.75 1.49
C PHE A 57 -13.94 14.84 0.14
N GLY A 58 -15.22 14.49 0.05
CA GLY A 58 -15.96 14.38 -1.22
C GLY A 58 -15.41 13.31 -2.16
N LYS A 59 -14.55 12.41 -1.68
CA LYS A 59 -13.86 11.37 -2.45
C LYS A 59 -14.09 10.01 -1.82
N LYS A 60 -14.25 8.97 -2.64
CA LYS A 60 -14.46 7.59 -2.18
C LYS A 60 -13.15 6.96 -1.69
N ILE A 61 -12.74 7.31 -0.47
CA ILE A 61 -11.56 6.74 0.19
C ILE A 61 -11.83 5.27 0.51
N THR A 62 -10.85 4.42 0.24
CA THR A 62 -11.03 2.95 0.31
C THR A 62 -10.07 2.28 1.27
N HIS A 63 -8.89 2.86 1.49
CA HIS A 63 -7.83 2.23 2.27
C HIS A 63 -7.15 3.23 3.19
N LEU A 64 -6.65 2.72 4.31
CA LEU A 64 -5.59 3.30 5.11
C LEU A 64 -4.31 2.55 4.77
N PHE A 65 -3.21 3.26 4.51
CA PHE A 65 -1.92 2.63 4.29
C PHE A 65 -0.83 3.29 5.13
N SER A 66 0.11 2.49 5.60
CA SER A 66 1.25 2.95 6.38
C SER A 66 2.53 2.24 5.94
N PHE A 67 3.65 2.93 6.09
CA PHE A 67 4.97 2.37 5.79
C PHE A 67 6.04 3.11 6.59
N ARG A 68 7.21 2.49 6.73
CA ARG A 68 8.37 3.13 7.36
C ARG A 68 9.44 3.43 6.32
N ASP A 69 10.01 4.64 6.38
CA ASP A 69 11.23 4.98 5.65
C ASP A 69 12.43 5.09 6.62
N THR A 70 13.56 5.66 6.17
CA THR A 70 14.74 5.81 7.01
C THR A 70 14.57 6.82 8.14
N GLU A 71 13.55 7.66 8.09
CA GLU A 71 13.34 8.78 9.02
C GLU A 71 12.21 8.48 10.00
N GLN A 72 11.05 8.00 9.53
CA GLN A 72 9.86 7.82 10.34
C GLN A 72 8.82 6.86 9.75
N VAL A 73 7.75 6.63 10.52
CA VAL A 73 6.55 5.93 10.05
C VAL A 73 5.59 6.97 9.47
N HIS A 74 5.03 6.67 8.30
CA HIS A 74 4.03 7.50 7.65
C HIS A 74 2.73 6.71 7.52
N THR A 75 1.59 7.42 7.66
CA THR A 75 0.25 6.85 7.53
C THR A 75 -0.61 7.79 6.71
N TYR A 76 -1.35 7.25 5.74
CA TYR A 76 -2.16 8.00 4.80
C TYR A 76 -3.50 7.32 4.53
N LEU A 77 -4.48 8.13 4.17
CA LEU A 77 -5.73 7.68 3.56
C LEU A 77 -5.58 7.69 2.04
N GLY A 78 -6.11 6.65 1.39
CA GLY A 78 -5.92 6.42 -0.04
C GLY A 78 -7.10 5.81 -0.76
N ILE A 79 -7.17 6.12 -2.04
CA ILE A 79 -7.98 5.44 -3.04
C ILE A 79 -7.05 4.48 -3.77
N LEU A 80 -7.33 3.18 -3.72
CA LEU A 80 -6.59 2.21 -4.52
C LEU A 80 -6.89 2.44 -6.00
N LYS A 81 -5.85 2.71 -6.80
CA LYS A 81 -5.94 2.93 -8.24
C LYS A 81 -5.54 1.71 -9.04
N GLU A 82 -4.50 1.03 -8.58
CA GLU A 82 -3.94 -0.13 -9.26
C GLU A 82 -3.37 -1.09 -8.22
N ASP A 83 -3.61 -2.39 -8.43
CA ASP A 83 -3.00 -3.44 -7.65
C ASP A 83 -2.57 -4.59 -8.57
N SER A 84 -1.27 -4.85 -8.59
CA SER A 84 -0.63 -5.86 -9.44
C SER A 84 0.58 -6.45 -8.71
N PRO A 85 1.11 -7.62 -9.14
CA PRO A 85 2.30 -8.19 -8.52
C PRO A 85 3.53 -7.27 -8.63
N GLU A 86 3.56 -6.39 -9.63
CA GLU A 86 4.70 -5.50 -9.90
C GLU A 86 4.61 -4.18 -9.14
N LYS A 87 3.39 -3.71 -8.84
CA LYS A 87 3.15 -2.44 -8.17
C LYS A 87 1.74 -2.32 -7.60
N THR A 88 1.65 -1.52 -6.54
CA THR A 88 0.38 -1.05 -5.95
C THR A 88 0.38 0.47 -5.92
N VAL A 89 -0.72 1.11 -6.34
CA VAL A 89 -0.83 2.57 -6.46
C VAL A 89 -2.02 3.10 -5.65
N PHE A 90 -1.77 4.09 -4.81
CA PHE A 90 -2.79 4.84 -4.06
C PHE A 90 -2.80 6.31 -4.45
N GLU A 91 -3.98 6.90 -4.56
CA GLU A 91 -4.17 8.37 -4.64
C GLU A 91 -4.72 8.89 -3.30
N THR A 92 -4.08 9.90 -2.71
CA THR A 92 -4.58 10.55 -1.49
C THR A 92 -5.67 11.59 -1.82
N PRO A 93 -6.50 12.01 -0.85
CA PRO A 93 -7.52 13.04 -1.08
C PRO A 93 -6.96 14.32 -1.72
N GLU A 94 -5.73 14.70 -1.37
CA GLU A 94 -5.03 15.91 -1.85
C GLU A 94 -4.45 15.76 -3.27
N GLY A 95 -4.66 14.61 -3.91
CA GLY A 95 -4.19 14.33 -5.27
C GLY A 95 -2.72 13.97 -5.36
N ARG A 96 -2.15 13.39 -4.30
CA ARG A 96 -0.81 12.79 -4.34
C ARG A 96 -0.92 11.33 -4.71
N GLU A 97 -0.07 10.84 -5.59
CA GLU A 97 0.00 9.41 -5.90
C GLU A 97 1.20 8.77 -5.20
N PHE A 98 0.98 7.60 -4.64
CA PHE A 98 1.98 6.74 -4.02
C PHE A 98 1.99 5.42 -4.76
N GLU A 99 3.09 5.14 -5.45
CA GLU A 99 3.32 3.87 -6.11
C GLU A 99 4.35 3.07 -5.32
N PHE A 100 4.03 1.82 -4.99
CA PHE A 100 4.89 0.90 -4.26
C PHE A 100 5.26 -0.26 -5.16
N ARG A 101 6.57 -0.52 -5.33
CA ARG A 101 7.10 -1.65 -6.10
C ARG A 101 7.95 -2.55 -5.19
N PRO A 102 7.66 -3.85 -5.08
CA PRO A 102 8.51 -4.76 -4.31
C PRO A 102 9.91 -4.84 -4.94
N LEU A 103 10.97 -4.69 -4.14
CA LEU A 103 12.36 -4.76 -4.66
C LEU A 103 12.76 -6.18 -5.07
N PHE A 104 12.19 -7.19 -4.39
CA PHE A 104 12.39 -8.60 -4.69
C PHE A 104 11.01 -9.26 -4.84
N PRO A 105 10.33 -9.14 -5.99
CA PRO A 105 9.05 -9.82 -6.16
C PRO A 105 9.23 -11.31 -5.86
N GLU A 106 8.26 -11.93 -5.17
CA GLU A 106 8.32 -13.37 -4.93
C GLU A 106 8.49 -14.07 -6.28
N ARG A 107 9.57 -14.83 -6.43
CA ARG A 107 9.71 -15.70 -7.61
C ARG A 107 8.56 -16.68 -7.54
N GLU A 108 7.69 -16.69 -8.56
CA GLU A 108 6.79 -17.80 -8.78
C GLU A 108 7.62 -19.08 -8.68
N LYS A 109 7.38 -19.90 -7.66
CA LYS A 109 7.90 -21.26 -7.62
C LYS A 109 7.22 -21.98 -8.78
N SER A 110 7.82 -21.91 -9.96
CA SER A 110 7.49 -22.80 -11.06
C SER A 110 7.67 -24.20 -10.51
N ALA A 111 6.59 -24.96 -10.43
CA ALA A 111 6.62 -26.34 -10.04
C ALA A 111 7.53 -27.10 -11.00
N GLU A 112 8.79 -27.28 -10.62
CA GLU A 112 9.68 -28.26 -11.24
C GLU A 112 9.24 -29.63 -10.73
N THR A 113 8.10 -30.11 -11.23
CA THR A 113 7.76 -31.53 -11.18
C THR A 113 8.75 -32.22 -12.13
N LYS A 114 9.91 -32.60 -11.61
CA LYS A 114 10.74 -33.62 -12.25
C LYS A 114 9.98 -34.93 -12.17
N GLY A 115 9.20 -35.20 -13.21
CA GLY A 115 8.89 -36.57 -13.59
C GLY A 115 9.99 -37.05 -14.51
N GLU A 116 10.83 -37.95 -14.01
CA GLU A 116 11.34 -39.15 -14.70
C GLU A 116 12.09 -40.04 -13.70
#